data_AF-A0A6G3YVC5-F1
#
_entry.id   AF-A0A6G3YVC5-F1
#
_cell.length_a   1.000
_cell.length_b   1.000
_cell.length_c   1.000
_cell.angle_alpha   90.00
_cell.angle_beta   90.00
_cell.angle_gamma   90.00
#
_symmetry.space_group_name_H-M   'P 1'
#
loop_
_entity.id
_entity.type
_entity.pdbx_description
1 polymer ?
#
loop_
_entity_poly.entity_id
_entity_poly.type
_entity_poly.pdbx_seq_one_letter_code
_entity_poly.pdbx_strand_id
1 'polypeptide(L)'
;CYTPDDIAPLMHQQLDRLATEPVSAEELDRVKTQARASLLRRLDSNSGMAALLAEYEAKTGSWRNVFAELETLEAVTAEDIQRVAQATFQAENRTVGKLIPDEAS
;
A
#
# COMPACT_ATOMS: atom_id res chain seq x y z
N CYS A 1 -3.08 11.31 -25.91
CA CYS A 1 -2.41 11.64 -24.64
C CYS A 1 -3.50 11.76 -23.57
N TYR A 2 -3.37 11.08 -22.43
CA TYR A 2 -4.31 11.21 -21.33
C TYR A 2 -4.01 12.50 -20.55
N THR A 3 -5.05 13.27 -20.25
CA THR A 3 -4.97 14.41 -19.33
C THR A 3 -5.13 13.93 -17.89
N PRO A 4 -4.77 14.75 -16.88
CA PRO A 4 -5.08 14.43 -15.49
C PRO A 4 -6.58 14.13 -15.24
N ASP A 5 -7.46 14.75 -16.02
CA ASP A 5 -8.91 14.57 -15.96
C ASP A 5 -9.36 13.20 -16.50
N ASP A 6 -8.59 12.61 -17.41
CA ASP A 6 -8.87 11.27 -17.93
C ASP A 6 -8.35 10.16 -17.00
N ILE A 7 -7.30 10.43 -16.21
CA ILE A 7 -6.64 9.42 -15.36
C ILE A 7 -7.40 9.22 -14.04
N ALA A 8 -7.88 10.30 -13.42
CA ALA A 8 -8.54 10.21 -12.12
C ALA A 8 -9.76 9.27 -12.10
N PRO A 9 -10.65 9.27 -13.11
CA PRO A 9 -11.75 8.30 -13.19
C PRO A 9 -11.27 6.85 -13.34
N LEU A 10 -10.21 6.62 -14.13
CA LEU A 10 -9.66 5.28 -14.33
C LEU A 10 -9.04 4.71 -13.05
N MET A 11 -8.33 5.53 -12.27
CA MET A 11 -7.82 5.11 -10.97
C MET A 11 -8.96 4.82 -10.01
N HIS A 12 -10.00 5.65 -9.99
CA HIS A 12 -11.17 5.42 -9.14
C HIS A 12 -11.84 4.10 -9.47
N GLN A 13 -12.00 3.77 -10.75
CA GLN A 13 -12.55 2.49 -11.17
C GLN A 13 -11.74 1.31 -10.63
N GLN A 14 -10.41 1.39 -10.57
CA GLN A 14 -9.60 0.30 -10.00
C GLN A 14 -9.76 0.19 -8.49
N LEU A 15 -9.88 1.32 -7.77
CA LEU A 15 -10.14 1.32 -6.34
C LEU A 15 -11.53 0.76 -6.01
N ASP A 16 -12.53 1.08 -6.84
CA ASP A 16 -13.89 0.54 -6.69
C ASP A 16 -13.90 -0.98 -6.92
N ARG A 17 -13.17 -1.45 -7.94
CA ARG A 17 -13.00 -2.89 -8.19
C ARG A 17 -12.32 -3.58 -7.02
N LEU A 18 -11.30 -2.97 -6.40
CA LEU A 18 -10.66 -3.54 -5.22
C LEU A 18 -11.61 -3.67 -4.02
N ALA A 19 -12.64 -2.82 -3.94
CA ALA A 19 -13.66 -2.88 -2.90
C ALA A 19 -14.80 -3.88 -3.21
N THR A 20 -15.07 -4.19 -4.48
CA THR A 20 -16.21 -5.01 -4.91
C THR A 20 -15.83 -6.42 -5.38
N GLU A 21 -14.64 -6.59 -5.94
CA GLU A 21 -14.09 -7.84 -6.47
C GLU A 21 -12.96 -8.32 -5.55
N PRO A 22 -13.02 -9.55 -5.02
CA PRO A 22 -11.89 -10.13 -4.29
C PRO A 22 -10.65 -10.24 -5.18
N VAL A 23 -9.48 -9.89 -4.63
CA VAL A 23 -8.20 -10.10 -5.32
C VAL A 23 -7.97 -11.59 -5.56
N SER A 24 -7.33 -11.93 -6.67
CA SER A 24 -7.00 -13.32 -6.96
C SER A 24 -5.94 -13.85 -5.99
N ALA A 25 -5.98 -15.16 -5.71
CA ALA A 25 -4.98 -15.80 -4.86
C ALA A 25 -3.56 -15.68 -5.44
N GLU A 26 -3.42 -15.76 -6.76
CA GLU A 26 -2.14 -15.61 -7.46
C GLU A 26 -1.56 -14.19 -7.29
N GLU A 27 -2.42 -13.17 -7.44
CA GLU A 27 -1.98 -11.79 -7.26
C GLU A 27 -1.60 -11.50 -5.81
N LEU A 28 -2.40 -12.00 -4.86
CA LEU A 28 -2.11 -11.86 -3.43
C LEU A 28 -0.77 -12.52 -3.06
N ASP A 29 -0.52 -13.75 -3.52
CA ASP A 29 0.73 -14.46 -3.28
C ASP A 29 1.95 -13.73 -3.89
N ARG A 30 1.80 -13.22 -5.11
CA ARG A 30 2.82 -12.41 -5.78
C ARG A 30 3.16 -11.16 -4.97
N VAL A 31 2.16 -10.44 -4.47
CA VAL A 31 2.35 -9.22 -3.67
C VAL A 31 2.98 -9.54 -2.32
N LYS A 32 2.55 -10.60 -1.63
CA LYS A 32 3.17 -11.07 -0.38
C LYS A 32 4.64 -11.40 -0.58
N THR A 33 4.97 -12.13 -1.64
CA THR A 33 6.36 -12.45 -2.02
C THR A 33 7.20 -11.19 -2.24
N GLN A 34 6.65 -10.19 -2.94
CA GLN A 34 7.35 -8.92 -3.17
C GLN A 34 7.56 -8.11 -1.88
N ALA A 35 6.58 -8.09 -0.98
CA ALA A 35 6.66 -7.41 0.31
C ALA A 35 7.70 -8.08 1.21
N ARG A 36 7.71 -9.42 1.30
CA ARG A 36 8.74 -10.19 2.01
C ARG A 36 10.15 -9.91 1.49
N ALA A 37 10.33 -9.91 0.17
CA ALA A 37 11.61 -9.60 -0.44
C ALA A 37 12.07 -8.16 -0.14
N SER A 38 11.13 -7.21 -0.10
CA SER A 38 11.42 -5.82 0.25
C SER A 38 11.85 -5.66 1.71
N LEU A 39 11.22 -6.38 2.64
CA LEU A 39 11.64 -6.41 4.04
C LEU A 39 13.06 -6.95 4.17
N LEU A 40 13.35 -8.11 3.57
CA LEU A 40 14.70 -8.71 3.60
C LEU A 40 15.78 -7.76 3.06
N ARG A 41 15.52 -7.06 1.96
CA ARG A 41 16.46 -6.07 1.42
C ARG A 41 16.71 -4.90 2.38
N ARG A 42 15.70 -4.45 3.13
CA ARG A 42 15.89 -3.39 4.14
C ARG A 42 16.77 -3.87 5.29
N LEU A 43 16.67 -5.15 5.66
CA LEU A 43 17.46 -5.77 6.72
C LEU A 43 18.93 -6.04 6.32
N ASP A 44 19.24 -6.05 5.01
CA ASP A 44 20.57 -6.37 4.46
C ASP A 44 21.62 -5.25 4.62
N SER A 45 21.22 -4.09 5.16
CA SER A 45 22.13 -2.99 5.44
C SER A 45 21.93 -2.45 6.85
N ASN A 46 23.02 -2.07 7.52
CA ASN A 46 22.96 -1.49 8.86
C ASN A 46 22.10 -0.22 8.91
N SER A 47 22.16 0.62 7.88
CA SER A 47 21.35 1.83 7.78
C SER A 47 19.86 1.50 7.57
N GLY A 48 19.55 0.55 6.69
CA GLY A 48 18.17 0.10 6.46
C GLY A 48 17.55 -0.55 7.69
N MET A 49 18.33 -1.38 8.39
CA MET A 49 17.95 -1.99 9.66
C MET A 49 17.71 -0.91 10.73
N ALA A 50 18.65 0.02 10.93
CA ALA A 50 18.50 1.07 11.93
C ALA A 50 17.26 1.95 11.68
N ALA A 51 17.01 2.32 10.43
CA ALA A 51 15.82 3.08 10.04
C ALA A 51 14.52 2.30 10.30
N LEU A 52 14.50 1.02 9.96
CA LEU A 52 13.34 0.15 10.17
C LEU A 52 13.02 -0.04 11.66
N LEU A 53 14.03 -0.31 12.49
CA LEU A 53 13.84 -0.48 13.93
C LEU A 53 13.32 0.81 14.59
N ALA A 54 13.89 1.96 14.22
CA ALA A 54 13.45 3.26 14.72
C ALA A 54 12.02 3.60 14.28
N GLU A 55 11.66 3.29 13.03
CA GLU A 55 10.31 3.46 12.49
C GLU A 55 9.28 2.64 13.30
N TYR A 56 9.59 1.38 13.60
CA TYR A 56 8.70 0.50 14.36
C TYR A 56 8.54 0.93 15.81
N GLU A 57 9.63 1.33 16.47
CA GLU A 57 9.56 1.92 17.81
C GLU A 57 8.62 3.13 17.82
N ALA A 58 8.81 4.06 16.88
CA ALA A 58 8.03 5.29 16.80
C ALA A 58 6.55 5.05 16.49
N LYS A 59 6.22 4.11 15.59
CA LYS A 59 4.84 3.86 15.13
C LYS A 59 4.06 2.89 16.00
N THR A 60 4.74 1.91 16.59
CA THR A 60 4.10 0.77 17.25
C THR A 60 4.49 0.62 18.73
N GLY A 61 5.41 1.44 19.22
CA GLY A 61 5.89 1.42 20.61
C GLY A 61 6.88 0.29 20.93
N SER A 62 7.29 -0.50 19.94
CA SER A 62 8.31 -1.53 20.11
C SER A 62 8.95 -1.89 18.77
N TRP A 63 10.26 -1.69 18.67
CA TRP A 63 11.05 -2.14 17.52
C TRP A 63 10.94 -3.64 17.26
N ARG A 64 10.60 -4.46 18.27
CA ARG A 64 10.47 -5.92 18.14
C ARG A 64 9.29 -6.33 17.26
N ASN A 65 8.32 -5.44 17.05
CA ASN A 65 7.16 -5.73 16.20
C ASN A 65 7.56 -6.02 14.75
N VAL A 66 8.76 -5.61 14.31
CA VAL A 66 9.33 -5.99 13.00
C VAL A 66 9.45 -7.50 12.80
N PHE A 67 9.61 -8.28 13.87
CA PHE A 67 9.75 -9.74 13.78
C PHE A 67 8.42 -10.45 13.58
N ALA A 68 7.31 -9.81 13.95
CA ALA A 68 5.96 -10.31 13.69
C ALA A 68 5.49 -9.98 12.27
N GLU A 69 6.12 -9.02 11.59
CA GLU A 69 5.67 -8.49 10.29
C GLU A 69 5.54 -9.56 9.20
N LEU A 70 6.43 -10.56 9.18
CA LEU A 70 6.31 -11.66 8.21
C LEU A 70 5.08 -12.52 8.48
N GLU A 71 4.80 -12.82 9.75
CA GLU A 71 3.64 -13.63 10.12
C GLU A 71 2.32 -12.88 9.84
N THR A 72 2.28 -11.58 10.17
CA THR A 72 1.11 -10.73 9.91
C THR A 72 0.86 -10.57 8.42
N LEU A 73 1.91 -10.41 7.61
CA LEU A 73 1.82 -10.33 6.15
C LEU A 73 1.28 -11.63 5.54
N GLU A 74 1.75 -12.78 6.01
CA GLU A 74 1.28 -14.08 5.53
C GLU A 74 -0.18 -14.36 5.92
N ALA A 75 -0.65 -13.83 7.06
CA ALA A 75 -2.02 -13.97 7.52
C ALA A 75 -3.04 -13.13 6.73
N VAL A 76 -2.62 -12.17 5.91
CA VAL A 76 -3.53 -11.30 5.14
C VAL A 76 -4.38 -12.13 4.17
N THR A 77 -5.69 -11.95 4.22
CA THR A 77 -6.66 -12.59 3.33
C THR A 77 -7.18 -11.64 2.25
N ALA A 78 -7.80 -12.18 1.20
CA ALA A 78 -8.47 -11.35 0.20
C ALA A 78 -9.66 -10.59 0.81
N GLU A 79 -10.33 -11.20 1.77
CA GLU A 79 -11.44 -10.64 2.54
C GLU A 79 -10.98 -9.46 3.40
N ASP A 80 -9.80 -9.54 4.02
CA ASP A 80 -9.22 -8.42 4.77
C ASP A 80 -8.93 -7.22 3.87
N ILE A 81 -8.38 -7.47 2.68
CA ILE A 81 -8.12 -6.43 1.68
C ILE A 81 -9.44 -5.77 1.28
N GLN A 82 -10.46 -6.57 0.97
CA GLN A 82 -11.76 -6.05 0.56
C GLN A 82 -12.42 -5.23 1.67
N ARG A 83 -12.39 -5.72 2.91
CA ARG A 83 -12.93 -5.03 4.08
C ARG A 83 -12.26 -3.68 4.27
N VAL A 84 -10.92 -3.61 4.17
CA VAL A 84 -10.17 -2.36 4.31
C VAL A 84 -10.44 -1.43 3.13
N ALA A 85 -10.50 -1.95 1.91
CA ALA A 85 -10.81 -1.17 0.71
C ALA A 85 -12.19 -0.50 0.82
N GLN A 86 -13.21 -1.24 1.25
CA GLN A 86 -14.55 -0.71 1.49
C GLN A 86 -14.58 0.36 2.57
N ALA A 87 -13.82 0.22 3.65
CA ALA A 87 -13.78 1.22 4.72
C ALA A 87 -12.99 2.49 4.32
N THR A 88 -12.00 2.34 3.45
CA THR A 88 -11.01 3.40 3.18
C THR A 88 -11.38 4.23 1.95
N PHE A 89 -11.72 3.58 0.84
CA PHE A 89 -11.96 4.25 -0.45
C PHE A 89 -13.38 4.81 -0.59
N GLN A 90 -13.84 5.49 0.45
CA GLN A 90 -15.09 6.22 0.48
C GLN A 90 -14.90 7.63 -0.11
N ALA A 91 -15.97 8.20 -0.67
CA ALA A 91 -15.91 9.52 -1.31
C ALA A 91 -15.51 10.62 -0.31
N GLU A 92 -15.91 10.48 0.95
CA GLU A 92 -15.63 11.39 2.06
C GLU A 92 -14.14 11.36 2.47
N ASN A 93 -13.46 10.26 2.22
CA ASN A 93 -12.03 10.08 2.50
C ASN A 93 -11.13 10.49 1.32
N ARG A 94 -11.69 11.08 0.26
CA ARG A 94 -10.99 11.36 -1.00
C ARG A 94 -10.54 12.81 -1.10
N THR A 95 -9.27 12.99 -1.44
CA THR A 95 -8.70 14.28 -1.87
C THR A 95 -7.99 14.10 -3.21
N VAL A 96 -8.28 14.97 -4.19
CA VAL A 96 -7.65 14.93 -5.52
C VAL A 96 -6.77 16.17 -5.70
N GLY A 97 -5.45 15.95 -5.79
CA GLY A 97 -4.48 16.99 -6.15
C GLY A 97 -4.10 16.87 -7.63
N LYS A 98 -4.12 18.00 -8.35
CA LYS A 98 -3.66 18.08 -9.74
C LYS A 98 -2.52 19.07 -9.83
N LEU A 99 -1.41 18.65 -10.43
CA LEU A 99 -0.30 19.55 -10.79
C LEU A 99 -0.45 19.88 -12.28
N ILE A 100 -0.76 21.14 -12.57
CA ILE A 100 -0.88 21.64 -13.93
C ILE A 100 0.38 22.46 -14.21
N PRO A 101 1.11 22.20 -15.31
CA PRO A 101 2.23 23.04 -15.71
C PRO A 101 1.76 24.48 -15.87
N ASP A 102 2.58 25.43 -15.40
CA ASP A 102 2.33 26.85 -15.67
C ASP A 102 2.43 27.05 -17.19
N GLU A 103 1.42 27.69 -17.80
CA GLU A 103 1.54 28.08 -19.21
C GLU A 103 2.68 29.08 -19.29
N ALA A 104 3.82 28.65 -19.84
CA ALA A 104 4.94 29.55 -20.11
C ALA A 104 4.39 30.78 -20.85
N SER A 105 4.51 31.96 -20.23
CA SER A 105 4.25 33.25 -20.87
C SER A 105 5.12 33.44 -22.11
#